data_AF-A0A165A9R2-F1
#
_entry.id   AF-A0A165A9R2-F1
#
_cell.length_a   1.000
_cell.length_b   1.000
_cell.length_c   1.000
_cell.angle_alpha   90.00
_cell.angle_beta   90.00
_cell.angle_gamma   90.00
#
_symmetry.space_group_name_H-M   'P 1'
#
loop_
_entity.id
_entity.type
_entity.pdbx_description
1 polymer ?
#
loop_
_entity_poly.entity_id
_entity_poly.type
_entity_poly.pdbx_seq_one_letter_code
_entity_poly.pdbx_strand_id
1 'polypeptide(L)'
;MFAPIFSLLCDLFFQLYEIKPISFPIVRVADETSSLLHEAISSDTALLRLWACRDWNILAEQSTERRSVIFSVSQPGNHPHNWNNVLSAILPQCLHFIALLKGETNASKAESKTIAAPQSPPSYDSFTSPVRMRSMALASPSSKEMDSTSLPKSSLQDKIQSTMQEAVENLKRKPIISFFWGELPDAKRRQTFAKAEPIILLIEGLSHFVAASFVEDKYGVVQKDLPEILCMLLDLQAAVEQRGPSSGAITKRTEAFTSSPTDVQLKHRLKRAIKSSIYRIVVRFQLHILNVPLPPTQKRMLEQYLEFLVG
;
A
#
# COMPACT_ATOMS: atom_id res chain seq x y z
N MET A 1 39.20 -25.42 1.83
CA MET A 1 37.74 -25.55 1.58
C MET A 1 36.99 -24.20 1.53
N PHE A 2 37.61 -23.05 1.85
CA PHE A 2 36.96 -21.73 1.79
C PHE A 2 37.15 -20.95 0.48
N ALA A 3 38.19 -21.25 -0.31
CA ALA A 3 38.46 -20.59 -1.60
C ALA A 3 37.33 -20.71 -2.65
N PRO A 4 36.65 -21.87 -2.83
CA PRO A 4 35.60 -21.97 -3.85
C PRO A 4 34.31 -21.23 -3.44
N ILE A 5 34.01 -21.16 -2.14
CA ILE A 5 32.84 -20.41 -1.63
C ILE A 5 33.09 -18.91 -1.74
N PHE A 6 34.31 -18.45 -1.48
CA PHE A 6 34.69 -17.05 -1.65
C PHE A 6 34.66 -16.62 -3.12
N SER A 7 35.16 -17.47 -4.04
CA SER A 7 35.03 -17.23 -5.48
C SER A 7 33.57 -17.17 -5.91
N LEU A 8 32.74 -18.13 -5.51
CA LEU A 8 31.31 -18.14 -5.83
C LEU A 8 30.57 -16.92 -5.27
N LEU A 9 30.94 -16.46 -4.07
CA LEU A 9 30.39 -15.23 -3.51
C LEU A 9 30.88 -14.01 -4.28
N CYS A 10 32.16 -13.91 -4.61
CA CYS A 10 32.70 -12.82 -5.42
C CYS A 10 32.10 -12.79 -6.83
N ASP A 11 31.90 -13.94 -7.45
CA ASP A 11 31.26 -14.08 -8.77
C ASP A 11 29.77 -13.76 -8.68
N LEU A 12 29.08 -14.16 -7.60
CA LEU A 12 27.69 -13.76 -7.34
C LEU A 12 27.60 -12.26 -7.08
N PHE A 13 28.53 -11.68 -6.32
CA PHE A 13 28.61 -10.24 -6.05
C PHE A 13 28.95 -9.46 -7.33
N PHE A 14 29.85 -9.97 -8.17
CA PHE A 14 30.25 -9.37 -9.44
C PHE A 14 29.12 -9.48 -10.47
N GLN A 15 28.42 -10.62 -10.54
CA GLN A 15 27.19 -10.76 -11.32
C GLN A 15 26.06 -9.89 -10.78
N LEU A 16 25.93 -9.72 -9.45
CA LEU A 16 25.02 -8.76 -8.81
C LEU A 16 25.38 -7.31 -9.16
N TYR A 17 26.67 -7.00 -9.29
CA TYR A 17 27.19 -5.68 -9.65
C TYR A 17 27.08 -5.41 -11.16
N GLU A 18 27.16 -6.45 -11.98
CA GLU A 18 26.93 -6.45 -13.43
C GLU A 18 25.44 -6.58 -13.80
N ILE A 19 24.52 -6.68 -12.83
CA ILE A 19 23.09 -6.52 -13.10
C ILE A 19 22.93 -5.11 -13.64
N LYS A 20 22.85 -5.01 -14.97
CA LYS A 20 22.45 -3.78 -15.65
C LYS A 20 21.20 -3.28 -14.92
N PRO A 21 21.19 -2.04 -14.41
CA PRO A 21 20.04 -1.52 -13.70
C PRO A 21 18.82 -1.70 -14.62
N ILE A 22 17.80 -2.36 -14.11
CA ILE A 22 16.57 -2.60 -14.86
C ILE A 22 16.03 -1.22 -15.24
N SER A 23 16.01 -0.94 -16.54
CA SER A 23 15.54 0.33 -17.10
C SER A 23 14.27 0.06 -17.89
N PHE A 24 13.17 0.68 -17.49
CA PHE A 24 11.90 0.55 -18.19
C PHE A 24 11.80 1.60 -19.31
N PRO A 25 11.34 1.22 -20.51
CA PRO A 25 11.08 2.17 -21.58
C PRO A 25 10.00 3.19 -21.15
N ILE A 26 10.23 4.46 -21.47
CA ILE A 26 9.23 5.53 -21.25
C ILE A 26 8.23 5.55 -22.39
N VAL A 27 8.73 5.38 -23.62
CA VAL A 27 7.98 5.38 -24.87
C VAL A 27 8.10 4.00 -25.48
N ARG A 28 7.02 3.52 -26.10
CA ARG A 28 7.02 2.23 -26.77
C ARG A 28 7.87 2.31 -28.04
N VAL A 29 8.93 1.50 -28.09
CA VAL A 29 9.70 1.27 -29.32
C VAL A 29 8.97 0.17 -30.11
N ALA A 30 8.97 0.28 -31.43
CA ALA A 30 8.36 -0.73 -32.29
C ALA A 30 8.95 -2.11 -31.98
N ASP A 31 8.09 -3.14 -31.94
CA ASP A 31 8.42 -4.55 -31.68
C ASP A 31 8.80 -4.94 -30.25
N GLU A 32 8.84 -4.00 -29.29
CA GLU A 32 9.04 -4.34 -27.88
C GLU A 32 7.71 -4.55 -27.12
N THR A 33 7.57 -5.73 -26.49
CA THR A 33 6.45 -6.07 -25.60
C THR A 33 6.71 -5.76 -24.12
N SER A 34 7.86 -5.15 -23.83
CA SER A 34 8.26 -4.75 -22.49
C SER A 34 7.28 -3.75 -21.89
N SER A 35 6.95 -3.94 -20.61
CA SER A 35 6.11 -2.99 -19.87
C SER A 35 6.76 -1.61 -19.83
N LEU A 36 5.96 -0.57 -20.10
CA LEU A 36 6.42 0.81 -19.96
C LEU A 36 6.58 1.16 -18.48
N LEU A 37 7.38 2.18 -18.19
CA LEU A 37 7.67 2.61 -16.81
C LEU A 37 6.38 2.83 -15.99
N HIS A 38 5.39 3.53 -16.54
CA HIS A 38 4.13 3.82 -15.85
C HIS A 38 3.24 2.56 -15.66
N GLU A 39 3.25 1.64 -16.62
CA GLU A 39 2.56 0.35 -16.53
C GLU A 39 3.18 -0.51 -15.44
N ALA A 40 4.52 -0.54 -15.37
CA ALA A 40 5.26 -1.30 -14.37
C ALA A 40 5.08 -0.70 -12.95
N ILE A 41 5.05 0.63 -12.81
CA ILE A 41 4.70 1.32 -11.54
C ILE A 41 3.26 1.00 -11.10
N SER A 42 2.35 0.77 -12.05
CA SER A 42 0.95 0.43 -11.77
C SER A 42 0.71 -1.09 -11.65
N SER A 43 1.73 -1.92 -11.86
CA SER A 43 1.59 -3.38 -11.86
C SER A 43 1.14 -3.91 -10.50
N ASP A 44 0.30 -4.95 -10.50
CA ASP A 44 -0.08 -5.69 -9.29
C ASP A 44 1.08 -6.50 -8.70
N THR A 45 2.09 -6.81 -9.51
CA THR A 45 3.26 -7.59 -9.09
C THR A 45 4.19 -6.71 -8.24
N ALA A 46 4.27 -7.01 -6.95
CA ALA A 46 5.03 -6.19 -5.99
C ALA A 46 6.51 -6.01 -6.36
N LEU A 47 7.18 -7.07 -6.86
CA LEU A 47 8.58 -7.01 -7.29
C LEU A 47 8.77 -6.12 -8.52
N LEU A 48 7.93 -6.30 -9.55
CA LEU A 48 7.97 -5.50 -10.77
C LEU A 48 7.73 -4.02 -10.44
N ARG A 49 6.73 -3.74 -9.61
CA ARG A 49 6.43 -2.40 -9.11
C ARG A 49 7.63 -1.79 -8.39
N LEU A 50 8.27 -2.54 -7.49
CA LEU A 50 9.42 -2.05 -6.73
C LEU A 50 10.61 -1.73 -7.64
N TRP A 51 10.89 -2.57 -8.64
CA TRP A 51 11.92 -2.31 -9.63
C TRP A 51 11.59 -1.08 -10.48
N ALA A 52 10.34 -0.90 -10.89
CA ALA A 52 9.90 0.28 -11.63
C ALA A 52 10.02 1.56 -10.79
N CYS A 53 9.64 1.52 -9.51
CA CYS A 53 9.86 2.65 -8.59
C CYS A 53 11.35 2.96 -8.38
N ARG A 54 12.21 1.94 -8.39
CA ARG A 54 13.66 2.11 -8.28
C ARG A 54 14.24 2.75 -9.54
N ASP A 55 13.84 2.26 -10.71
CA ASP A 55 14.22 2.84 -12.01
C ASP A 55 13.73 4.28 -12.12
N TRP A 56 12.48 4.57 -11.73
CA TRP A 56 11.95 5.93 -11.65
C TRP A 56 12.85 6.88 -10.87
N ASN A 57 13.34 6.46 -9.71
CA ASN A 57 14.21 7.27 -8.86
C ASN A 57 15.59 7.50 -9.51
N ILE A 58 16.21 6.43 -10.03
CA ILE A 58 17.50 6.49 -10.74
C ILE A 58 17.40 7.39 -11.98
N LEU A 59 16.33 7.24 -12.77
CA LEU A 59 16.00 8.06 -13.92
C LEU A 59 15.92 9.53 -13.52
N ALA A 60 15.13 9.84 -12.48
CA ALA A 60 14.90 11.19 -12.02
C ALA A 60 16.19 11.88 -11.58
N GLU A 61 17.08 11.17 -10.89
CA GLU A 61 18.33 11.73 -10.38
C GLU A 61 19.43 11.79 -11.46
N GLN A 62 19.62 10.72 -12.23
CA GLN A 62 20.87 10.50 -12.98
C GLN A 62 20.76 10.66 -14.49
N SER A 63 19.57 10.54 -15.09
CA SER A 63 19.43 10.45 -16.55
C SER A 63 18.75 11.67 -17.17
N THR A 64 19.54 12.68 -17.54
CA THR A 64 19.06 13.87 -18.25
C THR A 64 18.35 13.53 -19.57
N GLU A 65 18.87 12.54 -20.31
CA GLU A 65 18.28 12.09 -21.58
C GLU A 65 16.86 11.54 -21.36
N ARG A 66 16.69 10.64 -20.39
CA ARG A 66 15.37 10.06 -20.08
C ARG A 66 14.42 11.10 -19.48
N ARG A 67 14.92 12.05 -18.68
CA ARG A 67 14.11 13.18 -18.21
C ARG A 67 13.58 14.04 -19.35
N SER A 68 14.40 14.30 -20.37
CA SER A 68 13.98 15.06 -21.55
C SER A 68 12.79 14.40 -22.27
N VAL A 69 12.75 13.07 -22.30
CA VAL A 69 11.61 12.31 -22.87
C VAL A 69 10.36 12.46 -22.00
N ILE A 70 10.50 12.48 -20.68
CA ILE A 70 9.38 12.73 -19.76
C ILE A 70 8.82 14.15 -19.93
N PHE A 71 9.69 15.15 -20.13
CA PHE A 71 9.29 16.55 -20.36
C PHE A 71 8.78 16.82 -21.78
N SER A 72 8.87 15.85 -22.69
CA SER A 72 8.44 16.04 -24.06
C SER A 72 6.91 16.13 -24.19
N VAL A 73 6.47 16.83 -25.22
CA VAL A 73 5.07 16.98 -25.61
C VAL A 73 4.82 16.33 -26.97
N SER A 74 3.64 15.75 -27.18
CA SER A 74 3.26 15.20 -28.48
C SER A 74 3.10 16.31 -29.52
N GLN A 75 3.41 16.03 -30.78
CA GLN A 75 3.09 16.91 -31.90
C GLN A 75 2.02 16.26 -32.78
N PRO A 76 1.02 17.02 -33.29
CA PRO A 76 0.83 18.48 -33.20
C PRO A 76 0.06 18.97 -31.95
N GLY A 77 -0.34 18.09 -31.02
CA GLY A 77 -1.27 18.43 -29.92
C GLY A 77 -0.66 19.10 -28.68
N ASN A 78 0.66 19.17 -28.58
CA ASN A 78 1.40 19.69 -27.42
C ASN A 78 0.96 19.12 -26.06
N HIS A 79 0.56 17.84 -26.04
CA HIS A 79 0.14 17.18 -24.80
C HIS A 79 1.28 16.35 -24.19
N PRO A 80 1.60 16.52 -22.90
CA PRO A 80 2.67 15.78 -22.24
C PRO A 80 2.20 14.39 -21.76
N HIS A 81 1.94 13.48 -22.70
CA HIS A 81 1.44 12.15 -22.37
C HIS A 81 2.39 11.37 -21.46
N ASN A 82 3.70 11.45 -21.68
CA ASN A 82 4.68 10.70 -20.89
C ASN A 82 4.63 11.07 -19.41
N TRP A 83 4.65 12.38 -19.11
CA TRP A 83 4.49 12.87 -17.76
C TRP A 83 3.13 12.54 -17.16
N ASN A 84 2.04 12.80 -17.89
CA ASN A 84 0.68 12.54 -17.38
C ASN A 84 0.47 11.04 -17.07
N ASN A 85 1.01 10.13 -17.88
CA ASN A 85 0.91 8.68 -17.66
C ASN A 85 1.66 8.27 -16.38
N VAL A 86 2.84 8.82 -16.15
CA VAL A 86 3.61 8.51 -14.94
C VAL A 86 2.97 9.15 -13.70
N LEU A 87 2.56 10.41 -13.78
CA LEU A 87 1.91 11.10 -12.66
C LEU A 87 0.59 10.41 -12.27
N SER A 88 -0.22 9.98 -13.25
CA SER A 88 -1.45 9.23 -12.99
C SER A 88 -1.22 7.84 -12.40
N ALA A 89 -0.04 7.23 -12.65
CA ALA A 89 0.37 5.99 -11.98
C ALA A 89 0.82 6.23 -10.51
N ILE A 90 1.45 7.37 -10.22
CA ILE A 90 2.08 7.65 -8.93
C ILE A 90 1.13 8.29 -7.92
N LEU A 91 0.40 9.32 -8.35
CA LEU A 91 -0.36 10.18 -7.44
C LEU A 91 -1.44 9.40 -6.66
N PRO A 92 -2.25 8.51 -7.29
CA PRO A 92 -3.23 7.72 -6.56
C PRO A 92 -2.61 6.80 -5.50
N GLN A 93 -1.40 6.29 -5.72
CA GLN A 93 -0.70 5.45 -4.75
C GLN A 93 -0.31 6.26 -3.50
N CYS A 94 0.17 7.49 -3.71
CA CYS A 94 0.52 8.40 -2.61
C CYS A 94 -0.73 8.82 -1.83
N LEU A 95 -1.81 9.21 -2.52
CA LEU A 95 -3.07 9.59 -1.90
C LEU A 95 -3.71 8.42 -1.14
N HIS A 96 -3.70 7.21 -1.71
CA HIS A 96 -4.15 6.01 -1.02
C HIS A 96 -3.32 5.76 0.24
N PHE A 97 -2.00 5.89 0.17
CA PHE A 97 -1.14 5.73 1.33
C PHE A 97 -1.40 6.79 2.42
N ILE A 98 -1.71 8.03 2.05
CA ILE A 98 -2.16 9.07 2.98
C ILE A 98 -3.45 8.65 3.69
N ALA A 99 -4.44 8.13 2.95
CA ALA A 99 -5.69 7.62 3.54
C ALA A 99 -5.43 6.44 4.49
N LEU A 100 -4.52 5.51 4.13
CA LEU A 100 -4.08 4.42 5.01
C LEU A 100 -3.44 4.94 6.30
N LEU A 101 -2.65 6.02 6.19
CA LEU A 101 -1.99 6.65 7.33
C LEU A 101 -2.99 7.33 8.28
N LYS A 102 -3.98 8.04 7.72
CA LYS A 102 -5.07 8.69 8.46
C LYS A 102 -6.09 7.71 9.06
N GLY A 103 -6.05 6.44 8.66
CA GLY A 103 -6.97 5.40 9.15
C GLY A 103 -8.32 5.39 8.42
N GLU A 104 -8.43 6.07 7.28
CA GLU A 104 -9.66 6.24 6.49
C GLU A 104 -9.97 5.02 5.60
N THR A 105 -9.52 3.81 5.98
CA THR A 105 -9.86 2.58 5.23
C THR A 105 -11.30 2.19 5.52
N ASN A 106 -12.24 2.54 4.62
CA ASN A 106 -13.60 2.02 4.49
C ASN A 106 -14.08 1.12 5.66
N ALA A 107 -14.48 1.73 6.76
CA ALA A 107 -15.44 1.16 7.71
C ALA A 107 -16.89 1.53 7.31
N SER A 108 -17.10 1.97 6.07
CA SER A 108 -18.39 2.43 5.55
C SER A 108 -18.51 2.11 4.06
N LYS A 109 -18.54 0.81 3.74
CA LYS A 109 -19.25 0.32 2.56
C LYS A 109 -19.88 -1.04 2.84
N ALA A 110 -20.78 -1.06 3.83
CA ALA A 110 -21.93 -1.96 3.82
C ALA A 110 -23.14 -1.09 3.49
N GLU A 111 -23.45 -0.96 2.21
CA GLU A 111 -24.76 -0.54 1.76
C GLU A 111 -25.77 -1.63 2.12
N SER A 112 -26.18 -1.67 3.39
CA SER A 112 -27.46 -2.25 3.75
C SER A 112 -28.50 -1.18 3.50
N LYS A 113 -29.03 -1.13 2.27
CA LYS A 113 -30.32 -0.50 1.99
C LYS A 113 -31.38 -1.22 2.83
N THR A 114 -31.59 -0.77 4.06
CA THR A 114 -32.84 -0.98 4.78
C THR A 114 -33.84 0.00 4.20
N ILE A 115 -34.49 -0.39 3.11
CA ILE A 115 -35.71 0.26 2.65
C ILE A 115 -36.86 -0.47 3.33
N ALA A 116 -37.51 0.26 4.23
CA ALA A 116 -38.73 -0.11 4.91
C ALA A 116 -39.84 -0.46 3.89
N ALA A 117 -40.59 -1.51 4.21
CA ALA A 117 -41.78 -1.92 3.48
C ALA A 117 -42.91 -0.88 3.59
N PRO A 118 -43.64 -0.63 2.49
CA PRO A 118 -45.01 -0.14 2.56
C PRO A 118 -46.01 -1.21 2.07
N GLN A 119 -46.91 -1.58 2.97
CA GLN A 119 -48.36 -1.76 2.82
C GLN A 119 -48.94 -2.21 1.45
N SER A 120 -49.71 -3.32 1.47
CA SER A 120 -50.73 -3.71 0.47
C SER A 120 -52.13 -3.21 0.92
N PRO A 121 -53.27 -3.38 0.17
CA PRO A 121 -53.56 -4.06 -1.11
C PRO A 121 -54.50 -3.22 -2.07
N PRO A 122 -55.12 -3.79 -3.14
CA PRO A 122 -56.38 -4.52 -2.95
C PRO A 122 -56.54 -5.83 -3.75
N SER A 123 -57.47 -6.63 -3.24
CA SER A 123 -57.87 -7.98 -3.60
C SER A 123 -58.67 -8.09 -4.91
N TYR A 124 -58.62 -9.27 -5.53
CA TYR A 124 -59.77 -9.87 -6.22
C TYR A 124 -60.02 -11.27 -5.68
N ASP A 125 -61.32 -11.56 -5.54
CA ASP A 125 -62.01 -12.78 -5.10
C ASP A 125 -61.44 -14.07 -5.75
N SER A 126 -61.56 -15.30 -5.23
CA SER A 126 -62.69 -15.89 -4.51
C SER A 126 -62.45 -17.39 -4.21
N PHE A 127 -63.26 -17.93 -3.29
CA PHE A 127 -63.63 -19.36 -3.10
C PHE A 127 -62.53 -20.33 -2.59
N THR A 128 -62.66 -21.15 -1.54
CA THR A 128 -63.74 -21.61 -0.67
C THR A 128 -63.21 -22.07 0.71
N SER A 129 -64.04 -21.84 1.73
CA SER A 129 -64.06 -22.27 3.14
C SER A 129 -63.95 -23.80 3.41
N PRO A 130 -64.01 -24.33 4.67
CA PRO A 130 -63.16 -24.12 5.86
C PRO A 130 -62.80 -25.48 6.55
N VAL A 131 -62.48 -25.44 7.87
CA VAL A 131 -62.42 -26.54 8.89
C VAL A 131 -61.01 -27.10 9.11
N ARG A 132 -60.49 -27.40 10.32
CA ARG A 132 -60.73 -27.11 11.76
C ARG A 132 -59.63 -27.88 12.53
N MET A 133 -59.04 -27.23 13.53
CA MET A 133 -58.39 -27.76 14.76
C MET A 133 -57.24 -28.81 14.73
N ARG A 134 -56.18 -28.43 15.48
CA ARG A 134 -55.38 -29.17 16.50
C ARG A 134 -55.12 -30.67 16.29
N SER A 135 -53.85 -31.08 16.38
CA SER A 135 -53.32 -31.81 17.56
C SER A 135 -51.81 -32.11 17.44
N MET A 136 -51.13 -32.04 18.58
CA MET A 136 -49.83 -32.66 18.87
C MET A 136 -49.98 -34.18 18.99
N ALA A 137 -48.94 -34.97 18.65
CA ALA A 137 -48.35 -36.04 19.49
C ALA A 137 -47.37 -36.95 18.72
N LEU A 138 -46.50 -37.57 19.51
CA LEU A 138 -45.35 -38.43 19.24
C LEU A 138 -45.61 -39.66 18.33
N ALA A 139 -44.56 -40.15 17.66
CA ALA A 139 -43.96 -41.48 17.89
C ALA A 139 -42.82 -41.81 16.89
N SER A 140 -41.69 -42.27 17.42
CA SER A 140 -40.67 -43.14 16.75
C SER A 140 -41.20 -44.61 16.77
N PRO A 141 -40.58 -45.69 16.19
CA PRO A 141 -39.14 -45.91 15.97
C PRO A 141 -38.68 -46.83 14.78
N SER A 142 -37.34 -46.89 14.61
CA SER A 142 -36.47 -48.09 14.36
C SER A 142 -36.57 -48.94 13.07
N SER A 143 -35.42 -49.09 12.39
CA SER A 143 -34.83 -50.41 12.08
C SER A 143 -33.30 -50.33 11.85
N LYS A 144 -32.62 -51.39 12.29
CA LYS A 144 -31.17 -51.68 12.24
C LYS A 144 -30.80 -52.34 10.91
N GLU A 145 -29.52 -52.34 10.53
CA GLU A 145 -28.81 -53.56 10.08
C GLU A 145 -27.28 -53.37 9.99
N MET A 146 -26.58 -54.51 9.95
CA MET A 146 -25.19 -54.84 10.31
C MET A 146 -24.49 -55.45 9.10
N ASP A 147 -23.15 -55.35 8.93
CA ASP A 147 -22.22 -56.50 8.72
C ASP A 147 -20.75 -56.14 8.30
N SER A 148 -19.85 -56.98 8.84
CA SER A 148 -18.53 -57.54 8.44
C SER A 148 -17.27 -56.75 7.97
N THR A 149 -16.25 -56.81 8.85
CA THR A 149 -14.87 -57.32 8.67
C THR A 149 -13.91 -56.75 7.60
N SER A 150 -12.88 -55.99 8.03
CA SER A 150 -11.48 -56.16 7.56
C SER A 150 -10.41 -55.53 8.51
N LEU A 151 -9.23 -56.14 8.49
CA LEU A 151 -7.96 -55.94 9.25
C LEU A 151 -7.59 -54.48 9.66
N PRO A 152 -7.07 -54.22 10.88
CA PRO A 152 -6.78 -52.87 11.35
C PRO A 152 -5.40 -52.35 10.87
N LYS A 153 -5.41 -51.35 9.98
CA LYS A 153 -4.27 -50.45 9.67
C LYS A 153 -4.42 -49.08 10.34
N SER A 154 -4.95 -49.00 11.56
CA SER A 154 -5.30 -47.71 12.19
C SER A 154 -4.42 -47.28 13.37
N SER A 155 -3.28 -47.91 13.63
CA SER A 155 -2.57 -47.67 14.91
C SER A 155 -1.64 -46.44 14.97
N LEU A 156 -1.45 -45.68 13.88
CA LEU A 156 -0.55 -44.52 13.85
C LEU A 156 -1.25 -43.19 13.62
N GLN A 157 -2.23 -43.11 12.72
CA GLN A 157 -2.97 -41.87 12.46
C GLN A 157 -3.85 -41.49 13.65
N ASP A 158 -4.55 -42.45 14.26
CA ASP A 158 -5.43 -42.20 15.40
C ASP A 158 -4.64 -41.72 16.63
N LYS A 159 -3.41 -42.23 16.81
CA LYS A 159 -2.49 -41.77 17.87
C LYS A 159 -1.95 -40.36 17.62
N ILE A 160 -1.64 -40.00 16.37
CA ILE A 160 -1.18 -38.66 16.00
C ILE A 160 -2.32 -37.64 16.11
N GLN A 161 -3.53 -38.04 15.71
CA GLN A 161 -4.69 -37.16 15.73
C GLN A 161 -5.19 -36.92 17.15
N SER A 162 -5.21 -37.94 18.01
CA SER A 162 -5.54 -37.77 19.44
C SER A 162 -4.50 -36.95 20.18
N THR A 163 -3.20 -37.14 19.94
CA THR A 163 -2.14 -36.30 20.54
C THR A 163 -2.16 -34.86 20.05
N MET A 164 -2.49 -34.60 18.78
CA MET A 164 -2.74 -33.24 18.29
C MET A 164 -3.97 -32.61 18.94
N GLN A 165 -5.06 -33.35 19.09
CA GLN A 165 -6.29 -32.84 19.73
C GLN A 165 -6.06 -32.53 21.22
N GLU A 166 -5.33 -33.38 21.92
CA GLU A 166 -4.99 -33.20 23.34
C GLU A 166 -3.97 -32.06 23.54
N ALA A 167 -3.02 -31.90 22.61
CA ALA A 167 -2.12 -30.75 22.58
C ALA A 167 -2.88 -29.44 22.31
N VAL A 168 -3.85 -29.43 21.39
CA VAL A 168 -4.68 -28.25 21.08
C VAL A 168 -5.58 -27.87 22.26
N GLU A 169 -6.19 -28.83 22.94
CA GLU A 169 -6.97 -28.61 24.18
C GLU A 169 -6.09 -28.05 25.31
N ASN A 170 -4.89 -28.61 25.50
CA ASN A 170 -3.94 -28.12 26.52
C ASN A 170 -3.34 -26.75 26.16
N LEU A 171 -3.22 -26.43 24.87
CA LEU A 171 -2.76 -25.13 24.39
C LEU A 171 -3.87 -24.07 24.60
N LYS A 172 -5.13 -24.40 24.31
CA LYS A 172 -6.28 -23.50 24.55
C LYS A 172 -6.52 -23.18 26.03
N ARG A 173 -6.09 -24.05 26.95
CA ARG A 173 -6.19 -23.82 28.41
C ARG A 173 -5.10 -22.92 28.99
N LYS A 174 -4.10 -22.50 28.19
CA LYS A 174 -3.04 -21.60 28.66
C LYS A 174 -3.41 -20.12 28.40
N PRO A 175 -3.48 -19.27 29.45
CA PRO A 175 -3.92 -17.87 29.34
C PRO A 175 -2.98 -16.97 28.53
N ILE A 176 -1.82 -17.49 28.11
CA ILE A 176 -0.80 -16.78 27.32
C ILE A 176 -1.18 -16.75 25.83
N ILE A 177 -2.03 -17.67 25.36
CA ILE A 177 -2.23 -17.94 23.92
C ILE A 177 -3.47 -17.20 23.38
N SER A 178 -4.39 -16.78 24.26
CA SER A 178 -5.41 -15.79 23.92
C SER A 178 -4.81 -14.43 23.54
N PHE A 179 -3.61 -14.11 24.04
CA PHE A 179 -2.87 -12.90 23.68
C PHE A 179 -2.24 -12.99 22.27
N PHE A 180 -1.93 -14.19 21.79
CA PHE A 180 -1.43 -14.41 20.42
C PHE A 180 -2.54 -14.51 19.38
N TRP A 181 -3.78 -14.83 19.79
CA TRP A 181 -4.93 -15.05 18.89
C TRP A 181 -6.06 -14.01 18.96
N GLY A 182 -6.00 -13.05 19.89
CA GLY A 182 -6.78 -11.83 19.75
C GLY A 182 -6.22 -11.04 18.56
N GLU A 183 -7.04 -10.74 17.56
CA GLU A 183 -6.65 -10.00 16.35
C GLU A 183 -5.64 -8.89 16.67
N LEU A 184 -4.37 -9.06 16.27
CA LEU A 184 -3.36 -8.03 16.51
C LEU A 184 -3.62 -6.86 15.53
N PRO A 185 -4.04 -5.67 15.99
CA PRO A 185 -4.04 -4.45 15.17
C PRO A 185 -2.63 -4.10 14.64
N ASP A 186 -1.60 -4.79 15.14
CA ASP A 186 -0.18 -4.61 14.79
C ASP A 186 0.21 -5.19 13.42
N ALA A 187 -0.45 -6.28 12.95
CA ALA A 187 -0.18 -6.85 11.63
C ALA A 187 -0.51 -5.85 10.51
N LYS A 188 -1.59 -5.09 10.67
CA LYS A 188 -2.01 -4.03 9.73
C LYS A 188 -0.98 -2.89 9.67
N ARG A 189 -0.33 -2.54 10.80
CA ARG A 189 0.73 -1.51 10.85
C ARG A 189 2.00 -1.98 10.13
N ARG A 190 2.44 -3.21 10.39
CA ARG A 190 3.61 -3.84 9.74
C ARG A 190 3.43 -3.97 8.22
N GLN A 191 2.24 -4.39 7.79
CA GLN A 191 1.90 -4.44 6.36
C GLN A 191 1.88 -3.04 5.71
N THR A 192 1.45 -2.01 6.44
CA THR A 192 1.41 -0.63 5.92
C THR A 192 2.82 -0.09 5.71
N PHE A 193 3.75 -0.35 6.63
CA PHE A 193 5.14 0.10 6.46
C PHE A 193 5.92 -0.74 5.46
N ALA A 194 5.69 -2.06 5.35
CA ALA A 194 6.25 -2.85 4.26
C ALA A 194 5.87 -2.32 2.85
N LYS A 195 4.76 -1.56 2.75
CA LYS A 195 4.32 -0.85 1.53
C LYS A 195 4.93 0.55 1.36
N ALA A 196 5.68 1.07 2.32
CA ALA A 196 6.23 2.43 2.28
C ALA A 196 7.47 2.56 1.38
N GLU A 197 8.19 1.46 1.12
CA GLU A 197 9.39 1.48 0.28
C GLU A 197 9.13 2.03 -1.14
N PRO A 198 8.12 1.52 -1.90
CA PRO A 198 7.70 2.14 -3.16
C PRO A 198 7.35 3.62 -3.02
N ILE A 199 6.58 4.00 -1.99
CA ILE A 199 6.15 5.38 -1.80
C ILE A 199 7.35 6.31 -1.61
N ILE A 200 8.35 5.90 -0.83
CA ILE A 200 9.59 6.66 -0.64
C ILE A 200 10.29 6.90 -1.98
N LEU A 201 10.46 5.86 -2.78
CA LEU A 201 11.11 5.98 -4.09
C LEU A 201 10.33 6.89 -5.04
N LEU A 202 8.99 6.82 -5.01
CA LEU A 202 8.11 7.64 -5.84
C LEU A 202 8.21 9.13 -5.48
N ILE A 203 8.09 9.49 -4.19
CA ILE A 203 8.16 10.89 -3.75
C ILE A 203 9.56 11.50 -3.89
N GLU A 204 10.60 10.69 -3.75
CA GLU A 204 11.98 11.13 -4.00
C GLU A 204 12.16 11.42 -5.50
N GLY A 205 11.75 10.50 -6.38
CA GLY A 205 11.83 10.73 -7.82
C GLY A 205 10.98 11.91 -8.28
N LEU A 206 9.74 12.07 -7.78
CA LEU A 206 8.91 13.25 -8.05
C LEU A 206 9.64 14.56 -7.69
N SER A 207 10.27 14.61 -6.51
CA SER A 207 11.01 15.81 -6.11
C SER A 207 12.20 16.12 -7.01
N HIS A 208 12.89 15.10 -7.52
CA HIS A 208 13.98 15.28 -8.48
C HIS A 208 13.46 15.78 -9.83
N PHE A 209 12.37 15.22 -10.35
CA PHE A 209 11.74 15.70 -11.58
C PHE A 209 11.26 17.14 -11.46
N VAL A 210 10.59 17.49 -10.37
CA VAL A 210 10.18 18.87 -10.08
C VAL A 210 11.40 19.79 -9.99
N ALA A 211 12.47 19.36 -9.33
CA ALA A 211 13.66 20.19 -9.23
C ALA A 211 14.40 20.37 -10.57
N ALA A 212 14.46 19.31 -11.38
CA ALA A 212 15.04 19.34 -12.71
C ALA A 212 14.22 20.19 -13.68
N SER A 213 12.88 20.16 -13.55
CA SER A 213 11.98 20.90 -14.44
C SER A 213 12.20 22.41 -14.41
N PHE A 214 12.78 22.96 -13.34
CA PHE A 214 13.11 24.38 -13.30
C PHE A 214 14.11 24.81 -14.39
N VAL A 215 14.99 23.92 -14.86
CA VAL A 215 15.96 24.21 -15.94
C VAL A 215 15.70 23.40 -17.20
N GLU A 216 15.27 22.16 -17.07
CA GLU A 216 15.20 21.22 -18.19
C GLU A 216 13.83 21.20 -18.90
N ASP A 217 12.76 21.59 -18.23
CA ASP A 217 11.39 21.49 -18.74
C ASP A 217 10.98 22.75 -19.51
N LYS A 218 11.28 22.74 -20.81
CA LYS A 218 11.02 23.86 -21.74
C LYS A 218 9.54 24.20 -21.89
N TYR A 219 8.65 23.26 -21.61
CA TYR A 219 7.22 23.37 -21.86
C TYR A 219 6.41 23.59 -20.57
N GLY A 220 7.07 23.57 -19.40
CA GLY A 220 6.42 23.70 -18.10
C GLY A 220 5.49 22.52 -17.77
N VAL A 221 5.74 21.35 -18.36
CA VAL A 221 4.95 20.12 -18.23
C VAL A 221 4.81 19.67 -16.79
N VAL A 222 5.88 19.67 -16.02
CA VAL A 222 5.88 19.28 -14.60
C VAL A 222 5.47 20.46 -13.73
N GLN A 223 5.87 21.67 -14.10
CA GLN A 223 5.61 22.88 -13.30
C GLN A 223 4.11 23.17 -13.17
N LYS A 224 3.30 22.82 -14.17
CA LYS A 224 1.83 22.96 -14.10
C LYS A 224 1.22 22.14 -12.96
N ASP A 225 1.79 20.98 -12.63
CA ASP A 225 1.30 20.04 -11.61
C ASP A 225 2.01 20.23 -10.26
N LEU A 226 2.93 21.22 -10.16
CA LEU A 226 3.63 21.58 -8.93
C LEU A 226 2.70 21.81 -7.73
N PRO A 227 1.54 22.52 -7.86
CA PRO A 227 0.64 22.72 -6.73
C PRO A 227 0.10 21.39 -6.17
N GLU A 228 -0.27 20.46 -7.05
CA GLU A 228 -0.84 19.17 -6.67
C GLU A 228 0.23 18.28 -5.99
N ILE A 229 1.44 18.26 -6.54
CA ILE A 229 2.56 17.48 -5.99
C ILE A 229 2.96 18.01 -4.60
N LEU A 230 3.05 19.34 -4.43
CA LEU A 230 3.37 19.94 -3.14
C LEU A 230 2.28 19.67 -2.10
N CYS A 231 1.00 19.80 -2.47
CA CYS A 231 -0.10 19.45 -1.60
C CYS A 231 0.02 17.99 -1.13
N MET A 232 0.26 17.06 -2.05
CA MET A 232 0.44 15.64 -1.73
C MET A 232 1.61 15.42 -0.74
N LEU A 233 2.76 16.05 -0.96
CA LEU A 233 3.92 15.90 -0.06
C LEU A 233 3.65 16.45 1.35
N LEU A 234 2.98 17.60 1.44
CA LEU A 234 2.64 18.26 2.71
C LEU A 234 1.54 17.47 3.46
N ASP A 235 0.54 16.96 2.75
CA ASP A 235 -0.49 16.11 3.33
C ASP A 235 0.09 14.77 3.82
N LEU A 236 1.07 14.23 3.09
CA LEU A 236 1.82 13.05 3.50
C LEU A 236 2.65 13.32 4.76
N GLN A 237 3.31 14.48 4.86
CA GLN A 237 3.99 14.89 6.09
C GLN A 237 3.02 14.93 7.28
N ALA A 238 1.90 15.64 7.12
CA ALA A 238 0.90 15.78 8.18
C ALA A 238 0.36 14.41 8.63
N ALA A 239 0.07 13.51 7.70
CA ALA A 239 -0.42 12.16 7.99
C ALA A 239 0.61 11.30 8.74
N VAL A 240 1.90 11.41 8.40
CA VAL A 240 2.98 10.66 9.07
C VAL A 240 3.28 11.23 10.47
N GLU A 241 3.09 12.53 10.69
CA GLU A 241 3.27 13.19 11.98
C GLU A 241 2.13 12.90 12.96
N GLN A 242 0.87 12.90 12.50
CA GLN A 242 -0.31 12.58 13.32
C GLN A 242 -0.28 11.15 13.89
N ARG A 243 0.39 10.21 13.20
CA ARG A 243 0.61 8.83 13.67
C ARG A 243 1.86 8.69 14.55
N GLY A 244 2.26 9.78 15.23
CA GLY A 244 3.15 9.72 16.39
C GLY A 244 2.52 8.87 17.50
N PRO A 245 3.31 8.35 18.47
CA PRO A 245 2.77 7.57 19.57
C PRO A 245 1.68 8.41 20.24
N SER A 246 0.43 7.92 20.20
CA SER A 246 -0.69 8.57 20.88
C SER A 246 -0.25 8.90 22.29
N SER A 247 -0.27 10.19 22.63
CA SER A 247 0.26 10.74 23.87
C SER A 247 -0.51 10.16 25.08
N GLY A 248 -0.04 9.02 25.57
CA GLY A 248 -0.47 8.36 26.78
C GLY A 248 0.73 7.57 27.34
N ALA A 249 1.03 7.72 28.62
CA ALA A 249 2.14 7.00 29.26
C ALA A 249 1.99 5.47 29.19
N ILE A 250 0.76 4.98 28.95
CA ILE A 250 0.40 3.55 28.89
C ILE A 250 0.71 2.94 27.51
N THR A 251 0.50 3.68 26.40
CA THR A 251 0.78 3.20 25.04
C THR A 251 2.27 3.13 24.72
N LYS A 252 3.08 4.02 25.31
CA LYS A 252 4.56 4.01 25.12
C LYS A 252 5.22 2.70 25.56
N ARG A 253 4.75 2.09 26.66
CA ARG A 253 5.31 0.82 27.16
C ARG A 253 4.97 -0.37 26.27
N THR A 254 3.76 -0.41 25.71
CA THR A 254 3.31 -1.49 24.84
C THR A 254 3.85 -1.36 23.42
N GLU A 255 4.03 -0.14 22.90
CA GLU A 255 4.66 0.10 21.59
C GLU A 255 6.16 -0.19 21.59
N ALA A 256 6.89 0.21 22.65
CA ALA A 256 8.33 -0.08 22.76
C ALA A 256 8.65 -1.59 22.88
N PHE A 257 7.70 -2.39 23.35
CA PHE A 257 7.85 -3.84 23.49
C PHE A 257 7.45 -4.62 22.23
N THR A 258 6.65 -4.01 21.33
CA THR A 258 6.07 -4.70 20.16
C THR A 258 6.48 -4.11 18.80
N SER A 259 7.09 -2.92 18.76
CA SER A 259 7.59 -2.34 17.50
C SER A 259 8.83 -3.07 17.01
N SER A 260 8.76 -3.66 15.81
CA SER A 260 9.96 -4.22 15.17
C SER A 260 10.97 -3.10 14.88
N PRO A 261 12.27 -3.30 15.11
CA PRO A 261 13.30 -2.30 14.77
C PRO A 261 13.23 -1.85 13.29
N THR A 262 12.78 -2.73 12.40
CA THR A 262 12.57 -2.42 10.97
C THR A 262 11.49 -1.37 10.73
N ASP A 263 10.41 -1.38 11.50
CA ASP A 263 9.27 -0.48 11.29
C ASP A 263 9.61 0.94 11.75
N VAL A 264 10.35 1.04 12.85
CA VAL A 264 10.87 2.31 13.37
C VAL A 264 11.83 2.93 12.34
N GLN A 265 12.78 2.14 11.83
CA GLN A 265 13.70 2.60 10.78
C GLN A 265 12.97 3.09 9.54
N LEU A 266 11.97 2.36 9.06
CA LEU A 266 11.24 2.72 7.85
C LEU A 266 10.39 3.98 8.04
N LYS A 267 9.78 4.17 9.22
CA LYS A 267 9.10 5.43 9.58
C LYS A 267 10.06 6.62 9.55
N HIS A 268 11.27 6.47 10.10
CA HIS A 268 12.28 7.52 10.05
C HIS A 268 12.74 7.78 8.62
N ARG A 269 12.93 6.73 7.81
CA ARG A 269 13.32 6.84 6.40
C ARG A 269 12.28 7.59 5.60
N LEU A 270 10.99 7.26 5.79
CA LEU A 270 9.86 7.96 5.16
C LEU A 270 9.83 9.43 5.56
N LYS A 271 9.90 9.75 6.86
CA LYS A 271 9.95 11.13 7.34
C LYS A 271 11.10 11.92 6.72
N ARG A 272 12.29 11.31 6.65
CA ARG A 272 13.47 11.92 6.04
C ARG A 272 13.27 12.16 4.55
N ALA A 273 12.74 11.19 3.82
CA ALA A 273 12.46 11.30 2.40
C ALA A 273 11.46 12.43 2.11
N ILE A 274 10.34 12.50 2.84
CA ILE A 274 9.35 13.57 2.68
C ILE A 274 9.98 14.94 2.92
N LYS A 275 10.69 15.11 4.05
CA LYS A 275 11.35 16.37 4.39
C LYS A 275 12.37 16.75 3.31
N SER A 276 13.20 15.80 2.87
CA SER A 276 14.19 16.02 1.82
C SER A 276 13.55 16.39 0.47
N SER A 277 12.44 15.75 0.10
CA SER A 277 11.69 16.04 -1.13
C SER A 277 11.13 17.46 -1.11
N ILE A 278 10.54 17.88 0.01
CA ILE A 278 10.02 19.25 0.17
C ILE A 278 11.16 20.26 0.09
N TYR A 279 12.24 20.09 0.87
CA TYR A 279 13.38 21.01 0.81
C TYR A 279 14.01 21.09 -0.57
N ARG A 280 14.12 19.97 -1.29
CA ARG A 280 14.65 19.97 -2.66
C ARG A 280 13.85 20.89 -3.57
N ILE A 281 12.52 20.84 -3.47
CA ILE A 281 11.64 21.71 -4.26
C ILE A 281 11.75 23.17 -3.78
N VAL A 282 11.64 23.41 -2.47
CA VAL A 282 11.68 24.75 -1.89
C VAL A 282 13.01 25.45 -2.21
N VAL A 283 14.14 24.79 -2.02
CA VAL A 283 15.48 25.36 -2.31
C VAL A 283 15.64 25.63 -3.80
N ARG A 284 15.02 24.81 -4.66
CA ARG A 284 15.14 24.96 -6.11
C ARG A 284 14.34 26.14 -6.66
N PHE A 285 13.11 26.31 -6.19
CA PHE A 285 12.19 27.36 -6.66
C PHE A 285 12.28 28.65 -5.84
N GLN A 286 12.83 28.60 -4.62
CA GLN A 286 13.06 29.74 -3.73
C GLN A 286 11.83 30.64 -3.61
N LEU A 287 11.96 31.94 -3.88
CA LEU A 287 10.88 32.92 -3.78
C LEU A 287 9.70 32.62 -4.72
N HIS A 288 9.93 31.92 -5.84
CA HIS A 288 8.85 31.56 -6.76
C HIS A 288 7.89 30.54 -6.16
N ILE A 289 8.30 29.78 -5.13
CA ILE A 289 7.43 28.79 -4.48
C ILE A 289 6.22 29.44 -3.79
N LEU A 290 6.35 30.70 -3.35
CA LEU A 290 5.27 31.44 -2.67
C LEU A 290 4.12 31.82 -3.62
N ASN A 291 4.39 31.86 -4.92
CA ASN A 291 3.40 32.17 -5.95
C ASN A 291 2.60 30.94 -6.40
N VAL A 292 2.99 29.74 -5.94
CA VAL A 292 2.27 28.50 -6.26
C VAL A 292 0.90 28.53 -5.57
N PRO A 293 -0.20 28.30 -6.30
CA PRO A 293 -1.55 28.33 -5.73
C PRO A 293 -1.77 27.12 -4.81
N LEU A 294 -1.52 27.30 -3.51
CA LEU A 294 -1.74 26.28 -2.49
C LEU A 294 -2.90 26.66 -1.56
N PRO A 295 -3.65 25.68 -1.03
CA PRO A 295 -4.62 25.95 0.02
C PRO A 295 -3.95 26.53 1.27
N PRO A 296 -4.69 27.27 2.12
CA PRO A 296 -4.10 28.07 3.19
C PRO A 296 -3.35 27.23 4.23
N THR A 297 -3.80 26.01 4.50
CA THR A 297 -3.14 25.09 5.45
C THR A 297 -1.76 24.67 4.94
N GLN A 298 -1.68 24.21 3.70
CA GLN A 298 -0.44 23.79 3.04
C GLN A 298 0.50 24.98 2.84
N LYS A 299 -0.05 26.16 2.52
CA LYS A 299 0.74 27.39 2.39
C LYS A 299 1.47 27.74 3.69
N ARG A 300 0.79 27.69 4.84
CA ARG A 300 1.42 27.91 6.17
C ARG A 300 2.50 26.88 6.48
N MET A 301 2.26 25.61 6.15
CA MET A 301 3.29 24.57 6.34
C MET A 301 4.52 24.87 5.48
N LEU A 302 4.32 25.29 4.23
CA LEU A 302 5.41 25.63 3.32
C LEU A 302 6.21 26.87 3.78
N GLU A 303 5.55 27.88 4.36
CA GLU A 303 6.21 29.07 4.92
C GLU A 303 7.21 28.71 6.02
N GLN A 304 6.90 27.72 6.87
CA GLN A 304 7.84 27.22 7.90
C GLN A 304 9.12 26.62 7.30
N TYR A 305 9.02 25.99 6.11
CA TYR A 305 10.20 25.48 5.40
C TYR A 305 11.07 26.60 4.84
N LEU A 306 10.47 27.73 4.47
CA LEU A 306 11.19 28.90 3.96
C LEU A 306 11.88 29.68 5.07
N GLU A 307 11.22 29.85 6.22
CA GLU A 307 11.84 30.50 7.39
C GLU A 307 13.12 29.78 7.83
N PHE A 308 13.13 28.43 7.78
CA PHE A 308 14.31 27.63 8.10
C PHE A 308 15.46 27.78 7.09
N LEU A 309 15.21 28.27 5.88
CA LEU A 309 16.26 28.52 4.88
C LEU A 309 16.90 29.90 5.01
N VAL A 310 16.22 30.84 5.68
CA VAL A 310 16.66 32.24 5.83
C VAL A 310 17.34 32.48 7.17
N GLY A 311 17.05 31.65 8.19
CA GLY A 311 17.71 31.68 9.51
C GLY A 311 18.98 30.83 9.56
#